data_AF-A0A8H5HAW1-F1
#
_entry.id   AF-A0A8H5HAW1-F1
#
_cell.length_a   1.000
_cell.length_b   1.000
_cell.length_c   1.000
_cell.angle_alpha   90.00
_cell.angle_beta   90.00
_cell.angle_gamma   90.00
#
_symmetry.space_group_name_H-M   'P 1'
#
loop_
_entity.id
_entity.type
_entity.pdbx_description
1 polymer ?
#
loop_
_entity_poly.entity_id
_entity_poly.type
_entity_poly.pdbx_seq_one_letter_code
_entity_poly.pdbx_strand_id
1 'polypeptide(L)'
;MEIADKQSGDGGLYAELLQNRAFQKVTPNTSAAILAWHPINDASLVVIARSQSLSSALTNLLRVTFPSDASGAVGFGINVNSSWTYAASFYYQFPSATDKNVTFTVGPQTSTGTQLASSSLTVSAAQTTWKQLKTTLTPDVSHLSTANNFTVTLDAAEAAGLKIDFSLLSLFPPTFNGRENGLRIDIVERDGTTYFEGEYATISTNSSNMFGTPATGVSCSLRFENYMSMSSGAVGEAAFMTGLERNADIVFAAAYAPRLEHVSNSQWTPNLISFDSDTIYRSASFYVQKMFSINKGDEYLPSTLPTPSGNLFWSVTRRTSTNEIIIKASLSIVSNNAATTADLSFILPPSVAVANVAAADILTGPATPNLIIPYTITIPAGQVFKYTAPALSVNILKLSAERRA
;
A
#
# COMPACT_ATOMS: atom_id res chain seq x y z
N MET A 1 -10.47 2.80 23.02
CA MET A 1 -11.19 3.10 21.78
C MET A 1 -10.35 2.51 20.68
N GLU A 2 -10.71 1.31 20.22
CA GLU A 2 -10.04 0.64 19.12
C GLU A 2 -10.70 1.18 17.84
N ILE A 3 -9.99 1.99 17.08
CA ILE A 3 -10.45 2.42 15.77
C ILE A 3 -10.19 1.22 14.86
N ALA A 4 -11.15 0.32 14.76
CA ALA A 4 -11.05 -0.77 13.80
C ALA A 4 -11.10 -0.17 12.39
N ASP A 5 -9.98 -0.25 11.67
CA ASP A 5 -9.94 0.04 10.24
C ASP A 5 -10.92 -0.87 9.51
N LYS A 6 -11.95 -0.26 8.90
CA LYS A 6 -12.91 -0.96 8.04
C LYS A 6 -12.68 -0.50 6.60
N GLN A 7 -12.02 -1.35 5.82
CA GLN A 7 -11.90 -1.20 4.36
C GLN A 7 -11.17 0.08 3.92
N SER A 8 -10.23 0.64 4.72
CA SER A 8 -9.44 1.80 4.26
C SER A 8 -8.50 1.47 3.10
N GLY A 9 -8.02 0.23 3.02
CA GLY A 9 -7.23 -0.30 1.91
C GLY A 9 -8.12 -0.94 0.84
N ASP A 10 -8.37 -2.25 0.96
CA ASP A 10 -9.28 -2.99 0.07
C ASP A 10 -10.73 -2.48 0.22
N GLY A 11 -11.29 -1.96 -0.87
CA GLY A 11 -12.61 -1.30 -0.87
C GLY A 11 -12.56 0.21 -0.57
N GLY A 12 -11.39 0.74 -0.24
CA GLY A 12 -11.12 2.15 0.07
C GLY A 12 -10.06 2.74 -0.86
N LEU A 13 -8.91 3.11 -0.31
CA LEU A 13 -7.82 3.80 -0.99
C LEU A 13 -7.27 3.00 -2.18
N TYR A 14 -7.20 1.66 -2.08
CA TYR A 14 -6.83 0.80 -3.20
C TYR A 14 -7.99 0.72 -4.20
N ALA A 15 -7.73 0.99 -5.48
CA ALA A 15 -8.79 1.19 -6.47
C ALA A 15 -9.51 -0.08 -6.95
N GLU A 16 -9.14 -1.26 -6.44
CA GLU A 16 -9.86 -2.49 -6.76
C GLU A 16 -11.30 -2.43 -6.25
N LEU A 17 -12.26 -2.67 -7.16
CA LEU A 17 -13.68 -2.60 -6.85
C LEU A 17 -14.26 -3.96 -6.42
N LEU A 18 -13.58 -5.07 -6.71
CA LEU A 18 -14.09 -6.40 -6.39
C LEU A 18 -13.63 -6.85 -5.01
N GLN A 19 -14.56 -7.01 -4.09
CA GLN A 19 -14.30 -7.70 -2.83
C GLN A 19 -14.06 -9.19 -3.07
N ASN A 20 -13.20 -9.82 -2.25
CA ASN A 20 -12.95 -11.26 -2.30
C ASN A 20 -12.53 -11.75 -3.69
N ARG A 21 -11.77 -10.92 -4.41
CA ARG A 21 -11.48 -11.08 -5.84
C ARG A 21 -10.67 -12.33 -6.22
N ALA A 22 -9.93 -12.86 -5.24
CA ALA A 22 -9.01 -13.97 -5.43
C ALA A 22 -9.21 -15.10 -4.40
N PHE A 23 -10.29 -15.05 -3.61
CA PHE A 23 -10.65 -16.09 -2.64
C PHE A 23 -9.54 -16.40 -1.63
N GLN A 24 -8.78 -15.38 -1.21
CA GLN A 24 -7.66 -15.55 -0.29
C GLN A 24 -8.16 -15.71 1.15
N LYS A 25 -7.48 -16.58 1.92
CA LYS A 25 -7.73 -16.79 3.36
C LYS A 25 -9.18 -17.17 3.72
N VAL A 26 -9.95 -17.72 2.79
CA VAL A 26 -11.28 -18.28 3.04
C VAL A 26 -11.22 -19.80 3.16
N THR A 27 -12.17 -20.39 3.90
CA THR A 27 -12.34 -21.84 4.01
C THR A 27 -13.15 -22.37 2.82
N PRO A 28 -12.58 -23.22 1.93
CA PRO A 28 -13.28 -23.74 0.76
C PRO A 28 -14.56 -24.52 1.10
N ASN A 29 -15.45 -24.65 0.12
CA ASN A 29 -16.74 -25.35 0.23
C ASN A 29 -17.67 -24.79 1.31
N THR A 30 -17.54 -23.50 1.65
CA THR A 30 -18.43 -22.80 2.58
C THR A 30 -19.12 -21.63 1.89
N SER A 31 -20.29 -21.24 2.40
CA SER A 31 -20.99 -20.05 1.94
C SER A 31 -20.19 -18.77 2.18
N ALA A 32 -19.39 -18.72 3.25
CA ALA A 32 -18.51 -17.59 3.54
C ALA A 32 -17.40 -17.42 2.47
N ALA A 33 -17.01 -18.49 1.78
CA ALA A 33 -15.95 -18.41 0.77
C ALA A 33 -16.37 -17.66 -0.50
N ILE A 34 -17.67 -17.65 -0.82
CA ILE A 34 -18.24 -16.89 -1.94
C ILE A 34 -18.73 -15.51 -1.51
N LEU A 35 -18.32 -14.99 -0.34
CA LEU A 35 -18.73 -13.65 0.12
C LEU A 35 -18.58 -12.61 -0.99
N ALA A 36 -19.59 -11.74 -1.12
CA ALA A 36 -19.80 -10.72 -2.16
C ALA A 36 -20.19 -11.25 -3.57
N TRP A 37 -19.91 -12.52 -3.88
CA TRP A 37 -20.27 -13.14 -5.13
C TRP A 37 -21.65 -13.80 -5.06
N HIS A 38 -22.41 -13.74 -6.15
CA HIS A 38 -23.70 -14.41 -6.26
C HIS A 38 -23.90 -14.98 -7.67
N PRO A 39 -24.65 -16.09 -7.80
CA PRO A 39 -24.97 -16.66 -9.10
C PRO A 39 -25.91 -15.76 -9.89
N ILE A 40 -25.77 -15.79 -11.21
CA ILE A 40 -26.75 -15.24 -12.15
C ILE A 40 -27.54 -16.40 -12.73
N ASN A 41 -28.87 -16.34 -12.55
CA ASN A 41 -29.81 -17.41 -12.90
C ASN A 41 -29.36 -18.76 -12.29
N ASP A 42 -29.43 -19.86 -13.04
CA ASP A 42 -29.26 -21.22 -12.52
C ASP A 42 -27.79 -21.66 -12.32
N ALA A 43 -26.82 -20.74 -12.44
CA ALA A 43 -25.43 -21.08 -12.20
C ALA A 43 -25.16 -21.45 -10.74
N SER A 44 -24.27 -22.41 -10.50
CA SER A 44 -23.85 -22.78 -9.15
C SER A 44 -22.40 -22.36 -8.90
N LEU A 45 -22.16 -21.73 -7.74
CA LEU A 45 -20.85 -21.23 -7.32
C LEU A 45 -20.30 -22.05 -6.15
N VAL A 46 -19.04 -22.45 -6.25
CA VAL A 46 -18.32 -23.05 -5.13
C VAL A 46 -16.86 -22.65 -5.17
N VAL A 47 -16.33 -22.16 -4.04
CA VAL A 47 -14.88 -21.98 -3.89
C VAL A 47 -14.26 -23.30 -3.46
N ILE A 48 -13.26 -23.77 -4.19
CA ILE A 48 -12.54 -25.01 -3.90
C ILE A 48 -11.05 -24.74 -3.72
N ALA A 49 -10.40 -25.50 -2.84
CA ALA A 49 -8.94 -25.61 -2.81
C ALA A 49 -8.50 -26.67 -3.83
N ARG A 50 -7.44 -26.41 -4.59
CA ARG A 50 -6.94 -27.36 -5.59
C ARG A 50 -5.43 -27.39 -5.74
N SER A 51 -4.96 -28.52 -6.26
CA SER A 51 -3.56 -28.82 -6.61
C SER A 51 -3.04 -28.08 -7.85
N GLN A 52 -3.93 -27.56 -8.70
CA GLN A 52 -3.60 -26.75 -9.88
C GLN A 52 -4.04 -25.30 -9.67
N SER A 53 -3.52 -24.68 -8.62
CA SER A 53 -3.76 -23.26 -8.34
C SER A 53 -3.10 -22.37 -9.39
N LEU A 54 -3.57 -21.12 -9.49
CA LEU A 54 -2.95 -20.11 -10.36
C LEU A 54 -1.50 -19.83 -9.92
N SER A 55 -1.25 -19.84 -8.62
CA SER A 55 0.07 -19.73 -8.02
C SER A 55 0.10 -20.40 -6.64
N SER A 56 1.29 -20.54 -6.04
CA SER A 56 1.43 -21.01 -4.65
C SER A 56 0.81 -20.07 -3.62
N ALA A 57 0.62 -18.78 -3.95
CA ALA A 57 0.01 -17.78 -3.08
C ALA A 57 -1.53 -17.74 -3.18
N LEU A 58 -2.10 -18.23 -4.29
CA LEU A 58 -3.54 -18.20 -4.58
C LEU A 58 -4.09 -19.63 -4.64
N THR A 59 -4.23 -20.26 -3.47
CA THR A 59 -4.54 -21.69 -3.33
C THR A 59 -6.01 -22.06 -3.57
N ASN A 60 -6.89 -21.06 -3.65
CA ASN A 60 -8.33 -21.21 -3.87
C ASN A 60 -8.74 -20.69 -5.26
N LEU A 61 -9.82 -21.24 -5.80
CA LEU A 61 -10.46 -20.78 -7.03
C LEU A 61 -11.97 -20.83 -6.91
N LEU A 62 -12.67 -20.05 -7.72
CA LEU A 62 -14.11 -20.13 -7.90
C LEU A 62 -14.44 -21.09 -9.03
N ARG A 63 -15.19 -22.14 -8.74
CA ARG A 63 -15.78 -23.02 -9.74
C ARG A 63 -17.22 -22.63 -9.98
N VAL A 64 -17.53 -22.39 -11.25
CA VAL A 64 -18.89 -22.14 -11.73
C VAL A 64 -19.36 -23.36 -12.50
N THR A 65 -20.53 -23.88 -12.15
CA THR A 65 -21.20 -24.97 -12.88
C THR A 65 -22.41 -24.43 -13.59
N PHE A 66 -22.53 -24.75 -14.87
CA PHE A 66 -23.61 -24.31 -15.75
C PHE A 66 -24.55 -25.49 -16.03
N PRO A 67 -25.79 -25.48 -15.51
CA PRO A 67 -26.74 -26.56 -15.75
C PRO A 67 -27.06 -26.71 -17.24
N SER A 68 -27.44 -27.92 -17.66
CA SER A 68 -27.76 -28.22 -19.06
C SER A 68 -29.15 -27.76 -19.48
N ASP A 69 -30.02 -27.50 -18.51
CA ASP A 69 -31.42 -27.09 -18.65
C ASP A 69 -31.65 -25.60 -18.39
N ALA A 70 -30.58 -24.85 -18.09
CA ALA A 70 -30.66 -23.41 -17.89
C ALA A 70 -30.99 -22.67 -19.19
N SER A 71 -31.49 -21.44 -19.08
CA SER A 71 -31.82 -20.58 -20.21
C SER A 71 -31.36 -19.14 -20.01
N GLY A 72 -31.16 -18.42 -21.11
CA GLY A 72 -30.68 -17.04 -21.08
C GLY A 72 -29.22 -16.91 -20.63
N ALA A 73 -28.89 -15.79 -20.00
CA ALA A 73 -27.55 -15.53 -19.48
C ALA A 73 -27.32 -16.26 -18.15
N VAL A 74 -26.25 -17.02 -18.02
CA VAL A 74 -25.88 -17.74 -16.79
C VAL A 74 -24.46 -17.40 -16.38
N GLY A 75 -24.19 -17.28 -15.09
CA GLY A 75 -22.86 -16.93 -14.61
C GLY A 75 -22.84 -16.42 -13.19
N PHE A 76 -22.09 -15.36 -12.94
CA PHE A 76 -21.94 -14.80 -11.60
C PHE A 76 -21.69 -13.30 -11.64
N GLY A 77 -21.90 -12.67 -10.49
CA GLY A 77 -21.60 -11.25 -10.32
C GLY A 77 -21.31 -10.84 -8.90
N ILE A 78 -20.96 -9.56 -8.77
CA ILE A 78 -20.67 -8.85 -7.52
C ILE A 78 -21.12 -7.39 -7.65
N ASN A 79 -21.67 -6.84 -6.58
CA ASN A 79 -22.19 -5.47 -6.57
C ASN A 79 -21.05 -4.44 -6.75
N VAL A 80 -21.28 -3.43 -7.60
CA VAL A 80 -20.34 -2.33 -7.88
C VAL A 80 -21.06 -0.98 -7.97
N ASN A 81 -20.43 0.09 -7.46
CA ASN A 81 -21.12 1.37 -7.19
C ASN A 81 -20.61 2.57 -8.01
N SER A 82 -19.72 2.39 -8.99
CA SER A 82 -19.10 3.50 -9.73
C SER A 82 -19.64 3.64 -11.16
N SER A 83 -19.30 4.76 -11.82
CA SER A 83 -19.64 5.09 -13.21
C SER A 83 -18.41 5.37 -14.08
N TRP A 84 -17.27 4.74 -13.77
CA TRP A 84 -16.02 4.96 -14.49
C TRP A 84 -15.90 4.01 -15.69
N THR A 85 -14.99 4.32 -16.62
CA THR A 85 -14.49 3.30 -17.56
C THR A 85 -13.66 2.28 -16.80
N TYR A 86 -13.90 0.99 -16.96
CA TYR A 86 -13.23 -0.06 -16.21
C TYR A 86 -12.22 -0.84 -17.04
N ALA A 87 -11.08 -1.18 -16.45
CA ALA A 87 -10.24 -2.29 -16.86
C ALA A 87 -10.63 -3.54 -16.06
N ALA A 88 -11.21 -4.52 -16.74
CA ALA A 88 -11.60 -5.80 -16.17
C ALA A 88 -10.60 -6.89 -16.56
N SER A 89 -10.27 -7.79 -15.63
CA SER A 89 -9.50 -8.99 -15.93
C SER A 89 -9.86 -10.17 -15.02
N PHE A 90 -9.60 -11.37 -15.51
CA PHE A 90 -9.69 -12.60 -14.71
C PHE A 90 -8.87 -13.70 -15.36
N TYR A 91 -8.46 -14.69 -14.56
CA TYR A 91 -7.92 -15.94 -15.06
C TYR A 91 -9.02 -16.98 -15.12
N TYR A 92 -9.01 -17.80 -16.18
CA TYR A 92 -9.92 -18.92 -16.34
C TYR A 92 -9.19 -20.19 -16.79
N GLN A 93 -9.82 -21.33 -16.53
CA GLN A 93 -9.52 -22.61 -17.17
C GLN A 93 -10.75 -23.53 -17.15
N PHE A 94 -10.78 -24.51 -18.04
CA PHE A 94 -11.75 -25.59 -18.02
C PHE A 94 -11.16 -26.82 -17.30
N PRO A 95 -11.86 -27.42 -16.32
CA PRO A 95 -11.39 -28.63 -15.65
C PRO A 95 -11.25 -29.84 -16.59
N SER A 96 -11.88 -29.80 -17.75
CA SER A 96 -11.84 -30.85 -18.78
C SER A 96 -12.04 -30.20 -20.16
N ALA A 97 -11.24 -30.61 -21.13
CA ALA A 97 -11.31 -30.09 -22.49
C ALA A 97 -12.59 -30.56 -23.20
N THR A 98 -13.20 -29.67 -23.97
CA THR A 98 -14.26 -30.00 -24.95
C THR A 98 -13.99 -29.26 -26.26
N ASP A 99 -14.71 -29.62 -27.33
CA ASP A 99 -14.67 -28.96 -28.63
C ASP A 99 -15.55 -27.69 -28.71
N LYS A 100 -16.29 -27.38 -27.64
CA LYS A 100 -17.13 -26.18 -27.56
C LYS A 100 -16.28 -24.90 -27.58
N ASN A 101 -16.84 -23.86 -28.19
CA ASN A 101 -16.44 -22.49 -27.93
C ASN A 101 -17.54 -21.81 -27.13
N VAL A 102 -17.16 -20.95 -26.20
CA VAL A 102 -18.10 -20.19 -25.38
C VAL A 102 -17.70 -18.72 -25.37
N THR A 103 -18.69 -17.84 -25.29
CA THR A 103 -18.47 -16.40 -25.26
C THR A 103 -18.79 -15.85 -23.89
N PHE A 104 -17.78 -15.30 -23.21
CA PHE A 104 -18.01 -14.53 -22.00
C PHE A 104 -18.54 -13.14 -22.37
N THR A 105 -19.70 -12.78 -21.85
CA THR A 105 -20.17 -11.39 -21.75
C THR A 105 -19.77 -10.85 -20.39
N VAL A 106 -18.89 -9.85 -20.39
CA VAL A 106 -18.30 -9.26 -19.19
C VAL A 106 -18.75 -7.81 -19.10
N GLY A 107 -19.32 -7.38 -17.99
CA GLY A 107 -19.88 -6.04 -17.94
C GLY A 107 -20.65 -5.68 -16.67
N PRO A 108 -20.72 -4.39 -16.31
CA PRO A 108 -21.70 -3.92 -15.34
C PRO A 108 -23.12 -4.02 -15.90
N GLN A 109 -24.04 -4.48 -15.08
CA GLN A 109 -25.49 -4.44 -15.32
C GLN A 109 -26.22 -3.83 -14.13
N THR A 110 -27.43 -3.32 -14.35
CA THR A 110 -28.33 -2.89 -13.26
C THR A 110 -28.74 -4.09 -12.41
N SER A 111 -29.29 -3.84 -11.22
CA SER A 111 -29.92 -4.89 -10.39
C SER A 111 -31.06 -5.64 -11.09
N THR A 112 -31.63 -5.09 -12.15
CA THR A 112 -32.67 -5.71 -12.99
C THR A 112 -32.11 -6.47 -14.20
N GLY A 113 -30.78 -6.55 -14.36
CA GLY A 113 -30.13 -7.27 -15.45
C GLY A 113 -29.91 -6.48 -16.75
N THR A 114 -30.17 -5.17 -16.76
CA THR A 114 -29.93 -4.33 -17.93
C THR A 114 -28.44 -4.03 -18.05
N GLN A 115 -27.80 -4.43 -19.16
CA GLN A 115 -26.38 -4.20 -19.41
C GLN A 115 -26.10 -2.68 -19.55
N LEU A 116 -25.08 -2.21 -18.84
CA LEU A 116 -24.65 -0.80 -18.82
C LEU A 116 -23.41 -0.59 -19.70
N ALA A 117 -22.56 -1.61 -19.76
CA ALA A 117 -21.51 -1.81 -20.74
C ALA A 117 -21.20 -3.29 -20.79
N SER A 118 -20.75 -3.79 -21.94
CA SER A 118 -20.35 -5.18 -22.08
C SER A 118 -19.20 -5.33 -23.05
N SER A 119 -18.37 -6.34 -22.81
CA SER A 119 -17.39 -6.84 -23.76
C SER A 119 -17.58 -8.34 -23.92
N SER A 120 -17.51 -8.81 -25.17
CA SER A 120 -17.65 -10.23 -25.51
C SER A 120 -16.30 -10.85 -25.83
N LEU A 121 -15.95 -11.93 -25.14
CA LEU A 121 -14.67 -12.63 -25.27
C LEU A 121 -14.92 -14.11 -25.53
N THR A 122 -14.79 -14.54 -26.78
CA THR A 122 -14.94 -15.95 -27.16
C THR A 122 -13.68 -16.75 -26.88
N VAL A 123 -13.83 -17.91 -26.24
CA VAL A 123 -12.74 -18.82 -25.89
C VAL A 123 -13.06 -20.25 -26.25
N SER A 124 -12.02 -21.07 -26.44
CA SER A 124 -12.17 -22.51 -26.59
C SER A 124 -12.25 -23.20 -25.23
N ALA A 125 -13.23 -24.07 -25.07
CA ALA A 125 -13.36 -24.95 -23.91
C ALA A 125 -12.28 -26.05 -23.86
N ALA A 126 -11.33 -26.08 -24.80
CA ALA A 126 -10.12 -26.88 -24.73
C ALA A 126 -9.02 -26.25 -23.83
N GLN A 127 -9.21 -25.02 -23.33
CA GLN A 127 -8.25 -24.32 -22.47
C GLN A 127 -8.22 -24.90 -21.04
N THR A 128 -7.44 -25.96 -20.82
CA THR A 128 -7.33 -26.63 -19.51
C THR A 128 -6.21 -26.10 -18.61
N THR A 129 -5.49 -25.07 -19.06
CA THR A 129 -4.48 -24.35 -18.26
C THR A 129 -4.90 -22.91 -18.06
N TRP A 130 -4.47 -22.30 -16.95
CA TRP A 130 -4.81 -20.92 -16.63
C TRP A 130 -4.42 -19.94 -17.75
N LYS A 131 -5.40 -19.18 -18.21
CA LYS A 131 -5.22 -18.09 -19.17
C LYS A 131 -5.90 -16.83 -18.66
N GLN A 132 -5.20 -15.70 -18.77
CA GLN A 132 -5.78 -14.41 -18.42
C GLN A 132 -6.59 -13.85 -19.58
N LEU A 133 -7.74 -13.29 -19.28
CA LEU A 133 -8.49 -12.39 -20.15
C LEU A 133 -8.46 -10.98 -19.57
N LYS A 134 -8.39 -9.99 -20.46
CA LYS A 134 -8.45 -8.56 -20.13
C LYS A 134 -9.41 -7.89 -21.09
N THR A 135 -10.17 -6.91 -20.59
CA THR A 135 -11.03 -6.07 -21.42
C THR A 135 -11.24 -4.69 -20.78
N THR A 136 -11.70 -3.74 -21.58
CA THR A 136 -12.08 -2.40 -21.14
C THR A 136 -13.58 -2.20 -21.34
N LEU A 137 -14.25 -1.63 -20.34
CA LEU A 137 -15.69 -1.42 -20.31
C LEU A 137 -15.96 0.08 -20.17
N THR A 138 -16.72 0.66 -21.08
CA THR A 138 -17.09 2.09 -21.04
C THR A 138 -18.61 2.18 -20.92
N PRO A 139 -19.16 2.34 -19.70
CA PRO A 139 -20.60 2.52 -19.48
C PRO A 139 -21.14 3.75 -20.23
N ASP A 140 -22.35 3.63 -20.78
CA ASP A 140 -23.09 4.80 -21.29
C ASP A 140 -23.63 5.61 -20.10
N VAL A 141 -23.27 6.89 -20.02
CA VAL A 141 -23.17 7.68 -18.77
C VAL A 141 -24.48 8.31 -18.27
N SER A 142 -25.66 7.83 -18.69
CA SER A 142 -26.92 8.35 -18.15
C SER A 142 -27.33 7.63 -16.86
N HIS A 143 -26.73 8.07 -15.76
CA HIS A 143 -27.13 7.79 -14.37
C HIS A 143 -27.04 6.33 -13.92
N LEU A 144 -25.86 5.93 -13.46
CA LEU A 144 -25.73 4.69 -12.72
C LEU A 144 -26.22 4.91 -11.27
N SER A 145 -27.26 4.17 -10.91
CA SER A 145 -27.60 3.87 -9.53
C SER A 145 -26.37 3.32 -8.80
N THR A 146 -26.26 3.50 -7.48
CA THR A 146 -25.22 2.83 -6.68
C THR A 146 -25.49 1.33 -6.49
N ALA A 147 -26.53 0.76 -7.10
CA ALA A 147 -26.87 -0.66 -7.03
C ALA A 147 -26.68 -1.36 -8.39
N ASN A 148 -25.43 -1.43 -8.87
CA ASN A 148 -25.09 -2.20 -10.07
C ASN A 148 -24.35 -3.47 -9.70
N ASN A 149 -24.17 -4.32 -10.70
CA ASN A 149 -23.55 -5.63 -10.57
C ASN A 149 -22.54 -5.83 -11.70
N PHE A 150 -21.27 -6.04 -11.37
CA PHE A 150 -20.29 -6.50 -12.34
C PHE A 150 -20.50 -8.00 -12.57
N THR A 151 -20.69 -8.39 -13.82
CA THR A 151 -21.03 -9.76 -14.18
C THR A 151 -20.08 -10.36 -15.19
N VAL A 152 -19.94 -11.68 -15.09
CA VAL A 152 -19.34 -12.55 -16.10
C VAL A 152 -20.37 -13.63 -16.40
N THR A 153 -20.99 -13.54 -17.57
CA THR A 153 -22.05 -14.46 -18.01
C THR A 153 -21.72 -15.12 -19.34
N LEU A 154 -22.36 -16.24 -19.61
CA LEU A 154 -22.37 -16.90 -20.91
C LEU A 154 -23.82 -17.18 -21.33
N ASP A 155 -24.02 -17.45 -22.61
CA ASP A 155 -25.27 -18.04 -23.07
C ASP A 155 -25.41 -19.47 -22.51
N ALA A 156 -26.57 -19.79 -21.95
CA ALA A 156 -26.81 -21.09 -21.31
C ALA A 156 -26.71 -22.27 -22.29
N ALA A 157 -27.07 -22.11 -23.56
CA ALA A 157 -26.95 -23.18 -24.55
C ALA A 157 -25.49 -23.46 -24.90
N GLU A 158 -24.65 -22.42 -24.99
CA GLU A 158 -23.20 -22.56 -25.16
C GLU A 158 -22.57 -23.25 -23.95
N ALA A 159 -22.93 -22.78 -22.74
CA ALA A 159 -22.32 -23.22 -21.49
C ALA A 159 -22.88 -24.54 -20.93
N ALA A 160 -23.93 -25.09 -21.52
CA ALA A 160 -24.67 -26.24 -21.01
C ALA A 160 -23.75 -27.40 -20.58
N GLY A 161 -23.83 -27.76 -19.29
CA GLY A 161 -23.08 -28.86 -18.66
C GLY A 161 -21.60 -28.56 -18.36
N LEU A 162 -21.11 -27.36 -18.68
CA LEU A 162 -19.72 -27.00 -18.45
C LEU A 162 -19.45 -26.65 -16.99
N LYS A 163 -18.18 -26.82 -16.61
CA LYS A 163 -17.60 -26.26 -15.39
C LYS A 163 -16.45 -25.37 -15.80
N ILE A 164 -16.35 -24.19 -15.21
CA ILE A 164 -15.28 -23.24 -15.49
C ILE A 164 -14.70 -22.79 -14.15
N ASP A 165 -13.37 -22.83 -14.04
CA ASP A 165 -12.63 -22.37 -12.88
C ASP A 165 -12.11 -20.95 -13.12
N PHE A 166 -12.27 -20.06 -12.14
CA PHE A 166 -11.85 -18.66 -12.18
C PHE A 166 -10.93 -18.34 -11.00
N SER A 167 -9.97 -17.44 -11.23
CA SER A 167 -9.11 -16.89 -10.18
C SER A 167 -8.70 -15.46 -10.52
N LEU A 168 -8.29 -14.71 -9.49
CA LEU A 168 -7.82 -13.33 -9.57
C LEU A 168 -8.68 -12.46 -10.50
N LEU A 169 -9.97 -12.37 -10.17
CA LEU A 169 -10.86 -11.42 -10.81
C LEU A 169 -10.44 -10.02 -10.40
N SER A 170 -10.60 -9.04 -11.28
CA SER A 170 -10.20 -7.67 -10.99
C SER A 170 -10.99 -6.69 -11.83
N LEU A 171 -11.41 -5.60 -11.20
CA LEU A 171 -12.09 -4.49 -11.85
C LEU A 171 -11.50 -3.18 -11.33
N PHE A 172 -10.67 -2.56 -12.15
CA PHE A 172 -10.07 -1.26 -11.85
C PHE A 172 -10.77 -0.17 -12.62
N PRO A 173 -11.13 0.94 -11.97
CA PRO A 173 -11.51 2.15 -12.66
C PRO A 173 -10.21 2.99 -12.87
N PRO A 174 -10.24 4.21 -13.47
CA PRO A 174 -9.01 4.98 -13.62
C PRO A 174 -8.38 5.26 -12.26
N THR A 175 -7.07 5.07 -12.18
CA THR A 175 -6.30 5.20 -10.94
C THR A 175 -5.52 6.51 -10.91
N PHE A 176 -5.21 7.01 -9.72
CA PHE A 176 -4.41 8.21 -9.55
C PHE A 176 -3.07 8.15 -10.28
N ASN A 177 -2.80 9.19 -11.08
CA ASN A 177 -1.63 9.29 -11.97
C ASN A 177 -1.46 8.11 -12.94
N GLY A 178 -2.54 7.39 -13.27
CA GLY A 178 -2.49 6.27 -14.22
C GLY A 178 -1.65 5.07 -13.75
N ARG A 179 -1.43 4.92 -12.44
CA ARG A 179 -0.63 3.81 -11.89
C ARG A 179 -1.40 2.50 -11.93
N GLU A 180 -0.85 1.48 -12.60
CA GLU A 180 -1.37 0.11 -12.51
C GLU A 180 -1.42 -0.35 -11.04
N ASN A 181 -2.51 -1.01 -10.64
CA ASN A 181 -2.80 -1.35 -9.23
C ASN A 181 -2.74 -0.13 -8.28
N GLY A 182 -3.12 1.05 -8.78
CA GLY A 182 -3.02 2.32 -8.07
C GLY A 182 -4.18 2.62 -7.13
N LEU A 183 -4.24 3.88 -6.73
CA LEU A 183 -5.19 4.39 -5.74
C LEU A 183 -6.41 5.02 -6.41
N ARG A 184 -7.52 5.10 -5.68
CA ARG A 184 -8.74 5.78 -6.13
C ARG A 184 -8.50 7.27 -6.28
N ILE A 185 -8.91 7.81 -7.43
CA ILE A 185 -8.74 9.23 -7.79
C ILE A 185 -9.57 10.13 -6.87
N ASP A 186 -10.86 9.83 -6.72
CA ASP A 186 -11.81 10.60 -5.92
C ASP A 186 -11.49 10.64 -4.42
N ILE A 187 -10.68 9.69 -3.97
CA ILE A 187 -10.05 9.78 -2.66
C ILE A 187 -8.89 10.77 -2.81
N VAL A 188 -7.80 10.42 -3.47
CA VAL A 188 -6.53 11.18 -3.36
C VAL A 188 -6.49 12.56 -4.04
N GLU A 189 -7.56 13.00 -4.71
CA GLU A 189 -7.64 14.33 -5.30
C GLU A 189 -7.54 15.45 -4.25
N ARG A 190 -6.94 16.58 -4.67
CA ARG A 190 -6.75 17.77 -3.82
C ARG A 190 -7.95 18.70 -3.92
N ASP A 191 -9.14 18.17 -3.61
CA ASP A 191 -10.43 18.86 -3.76
C ASP A 191 -10.97 19.47 -2.45
N GLY A 192 -10.16 19.43 -1.39
CA GLY A 192 -10.54 19.80 -0.02
C GLY A 192 -10.68 18.59 0.91
N THR A 193 -10.65 17.36 0.38
CA THR A 193 -10.53 16.15 1.18
C THR A 193 -9.18 16.10 1.90
N THR A 194 -9.21 15.80 3.20
CA THR A 194 -7.99 15.65 4.02
C THR A 194 -7.89 14.25 4.63
N TYR A 195 -6.65 13.86 4.93
CA TYR A 195 -6.23 12.53 5.33
C TYR A 195 -5.62 12.57 6.71
N PHE A 196 -6.09 11.65 7.55
CA PHE A 196 -5.38 11.25 8.75
C PHE A 196 -4.73 9.90 8.48
N GLU A 197 -3.39 9.85 8.46
CA GLU A 197 -2.65 8.60 8.45
C GLU A 197 -2.72 7.98 9.86
N GLY A 198 -3.78 7.21 10.11
CA GLY A 198 -4.18 6.79 11.47
C GLY A 198 -3.27 5.76 12.11
N GLU A 199 -2.70 4.85 11.31
CA GLU A 199 -1.82 3.78 11.80
C GLU A 199 -0.75 3.45 10.75
N TYR A 200 0.52 3.64 11.12
CA TYR A 200 1.64 3.12 10.33
C TYR A 200 2.77 2.63 11.24
N ALA A 201 3.43 1.56 10.79
CA ALA A 201 4.68 1.06 11.35
C ALA A 201 5.34 0.14 10.32
N THR A 202 6.67 0.05 10.33
CA THR A 202 7.35 -0.97 9.53
C THR A 202 7.27 -2.32 10.24
N ILE A 203 6.73 -3.33 9.55
CA ILE A 203 6.74 -4.73 9.99
C ILE A 203 7.64 -5.57 9.08
N SER A 204 8.34 -6.56 9.64
CA SER A 204 9.09 -7.56 8.87
C SER A 204 8.30 -8.88 8.84
N THR A 205 8.07 -9.43 7.64
CA THR A 205 7.31 -10.67 7.44
C THR A 205 8.12 -11.84 6.86
N ASN A 206 9.40 -11.65 6.60
CA ASN A 206 10.22 -12.61 5.86
C ASN A 206 11.04 -13.53 6.79
N SER A 207 10.66 -14.81 6.84
CA SER A 207 11.33 -15.87 7.62
C SER A 207 12.77 -16.17 7.21
N SER A 208 13.14 -15.83 5.97
CA SER A 208 14.48 -16.00 5.38
C SER A 208 15.30 -14.71 5.36
N ASN A 209 14.71 -13.59 5.80
CA ASN A 209 15.45 -12.37 6.06
C ASN A 209 16.10 -12.48 7.45
N MET A 210 17.19 -11.75 7.67
CA MET A 210 17.84 -11.59 8.99
C MET A 210 16.93 -11.00 10.09
N PHE A 211 15.63 -10.82 9.82
CA PHE A 211 14.66 -10.05 10.60
C PHE A 211 13.35 -10.80 10.96
N GLY A 212 13.29 -12.12 10.74
CA GLY A 212 12.27 -13.03 11.33
C GLY A 212 10.83 -12.87 10.83
N THR A 213 9.92 -13.66 11.43
CA THR A 213 8.45 -13.59 11.18
C THR A 213 7.71 -12.87 12.32
N PRO A 214 6.51 -12.29 12.06
CA PRO A 214 5.67 -11.69 13.10
C PRO A 214 5.24 -12.71 14.16
N ALA A 215 5.08 -13.99 13.77
CA ALA A 215 4.68 -15.07 14.65
C ALA A 215 5.81 -15.55 15.60
N THR A 216 7.07 -15.28 15.26
CA THR A 216 8.23 -15.66 16.09
C THR A 216 8.60 -14.63 17.15
N GLY A 217 7.95 -13.47 17.21
CA GLY A 217 8.15 -12.48 18.28
C GLY A 217 9.57 -11.91 18.37
N VAL A 218 10.35 -11.94 17.28
CA VAL A 218 11.74 -11.43 17.23
C VAL A 218 11.88 -10.21 16.31
N SER A 219 10.78 -9.56 15.93
CA SER A 219 10.83 -8.41 15.03
C SER A 219 10.54 -7.13 15.80
N CYS A 220 11.63 -6.45 16.19
CA CYS A 220 11.70 -5.05 16.66
C CYS A 220 11.17 -4.69 18.07
N SER A 221 10.80 -5.64 18.92
CA SER A 221 10.71 -5.41 20.38
C SER A 221 11.86 -6.09 21.12
N LEU A 222 12.88 -5.32 21.49
CA LEU A 222 13.78 -5.47 22.65
C LEU A 222 14.39 -6.83 23.05
N ARG A 223 14.19 -7.94 22.34
CA ARG A 223 15.08 -9.10 22.45
C ARG A 223 16.27 -8.81 21.57
N PHE A 224 17.24 -8.15 22.21
CA PHE A 224 18.66 -7.84 21.93
C PHE A 224 19.45 -8.55 20.81
N GLU A 225 18.83 -9.22 19.83
CA GLU A 225 19.56 -10.13 18.94
C GLU A 225 19.78 -9.57 17.53
N ASN A 226 19.03 -8.58 17.00
CA ASN A 226 19.32 -8.03 15.65
C ASN A 226 18.98 -6.52 15.44
N TYR A 227 19.90 -5.63 15.84
CA TYR A 227 19.82 -4.15 15.77
C TYR A 227 19.65 -3.53 14.37
N MET A 228 20.07 -4.21 13.30
CA MET A 228 19.87 -3.73 11.93
C MET A 228 18.39 -3.71 11.51
N SER A 229 17.53 -4.49 12.18
CA SER A 229 16.08 -4.48 11.92
C SER A 229 15.42 -3.18 12.37
N MET A 230 15.80 -2.68 13.56
CA MET A 230 15.22 -1.47 14.15
C MET A 230 15.67 -0.20 13.42
N SER A 231 16.94 -0.12 13.01
CA SER A 231 17.44 1.03 12.24
C SER A 231 16.86 1.08 10.83
N SER A 232 16.79 -0.06 10.12
CA SER A 232 16.24 -0.10 8.76
C SER A 232 14.73 0.22 8.73
N GLY A 233 13.95 -0.30 9.68
CA GLY A 233 12.52 0.03 9.80
C GLY A 233 12.27 1.51 10.10
N ALA A 234 13.01 2.08 11.06
CA ALA A 234 12.88 3.49 11.42
C ALA A 234 13.32 4.44 10.29
N VAL A 235 14.34 4.07 9.51
CA VAL A 235 14.78 4.83 8.33
C VAL A 235 13.73 4.75 7.21
N GLY A 236 13.11 3.58 6.99
CA GLY A 236 11.98 3.42 6.08
C GLY A 236 10.77 4.27 6.47
N GLU A 237 10.42 4.29 7.76
CA GLU A 237 9.39 5.17 8.32
C GLU A 237 9.72 6.64 8.09
N ALA A 238 10.96 7.07 8.34
CA ALA A 238 11.39 8.44 8.09
C ALA A 238 11.24 8.81 6.60
N ALA A 239 11.58 7.90 5.68
CA ALA A 239 11.39 8.12 4.24
C ALA A 239 9.91 8.32 3.90
N PHE A 240 9.02 7.47 4.44
CA PHE A 240 7.57 7.61 4.31
C PHE A 240 7.07 8.95 4.88
N MET A 241 7.54 9.35 6.07
CA MET A 241 7.19 10.62 6.72
C MET A 241 7.63 11.85 5.93
N THR A 242 8.70 11.80 5.13
CA THR A 242 9.03 12.90 4.20
C THR A 242 7.93 13.08 3.14
N GLY A 243 7.28 12.00 2.75
CA GLY A 243 6.11 12.01 1.87
C GLY A 243 4.88 12.61 2.55
N LEU A 244 4.64 12.25 3.82
CA LEU A 244 3.55 12.84 4.61
C LEU A 244 3.73 14.36 4.74
N GLU A 245 4.93 14.82 5.07
CA GLU A 245 5.23 16.25 5.20
C GLU A 245 5.13 17.00 3.85
N ARG A 246 5.56 16.37 2.75
CA ARG A 246 5.43 16.94 1.39
C ARG A 246 3.99 17.06 0.90
N ASN A 247 3.10 16.21 1.40
CA ASN A 247 1.68 16.21 1.04
C ASN A 247 0.81 16.70 2.21
N ALA A 248 1.37 17.50 3.12
CA ALA A 248 0.66 18.01 4.29
C ALA A 248 -0.46 19.01 3.93
N ASP A 249 -0.59 19.38 2.66
CA ASP A 249 -1.75 20.10 2.14
C ASP A 249 -3.04 19.26 2.19
N ILE A 250 -2.91 17.93 2.09
CA ILE A 250 -4.02 16.99 2.28
C ILE A 250 -3.83 16.07 3.49
N VAL A 251 -2.60 15.78 3.93
CA VAL A 251 -2.34 14.97 5.14
C VAL A 251 -2.27 15.86 6.38
N PHE A 252 -3.34 15.92 7.18
CA PHE A 252 -3.40 16.84 8.32
C PHE A 252 -2.80 16.25 9.62
N ALA A 253 -2.73 14.92 9.71
CA ALA A 253 -2.18 14.22 10.87
C ALA A 253 -1.61 12.85 10.47
N ALA A 254 -0.69 12.33 11.28
CA ALA A 254 -0.15 10.98 11.15
C ALA A 254 0.20 10.40 12.53
N ALA A 255 -0.08 9.12 12.76
CA ALA A 255 0.17 8.47 14.04
C ALA A 255 0.83 7.09 13.87
N TYR A 256 1.98 6.90 14.52
CA TYR A 256 2.63 5.59 14.61
C TYR A 256 1.79 4.66 15.50
N ALA A 257 1.62 3.41 15.08
CA ALA A 257 0.89 2.40 15.86
C ALA A 257 1.55 1.01 15.82
N PRO A 258 1.56 0.27 16.95
CA PRO A 258 1.06 0.65 18.27
C PRO A 258 2.06 1.52 19.08
N ARG A 259 1.54 2.33 20.01
CA ARG A 259 2.35 3.32 20.75
C ARG A 259 3.11 2.74 21.95
N LEU A 260 2.50 1.83 22.69
CA LEU A 260 2.99 1.33 23.98
C LEU A 260 2.98 -0.20 23.98
N GLU A 261 3.96 -0.84 24.64
CA GLU A 261 3.86 -2.25 25.05
C GLU A 261 4.47 -2.47 26.43
N HIS A 262 3.90 -3.43 27.17
CA HIS A 262 4.57 -4.03 28.30
C HIS A 262 5.41 -5.22 27.83
N VAL A 263 6.73 -5.23 28.08
CA VAL A 263 7.66 -6.21 27.48
C VAL A 263 7.38 -7.67 27.86
N SER A 264 6.72 -7.91 28.99
CA SER A 264 6.33 -9.26 29.44
C SER A 264 4.92 -9.70 29.03
N ASN A 265 4.11 -8.81 28.44
CA ASN A 265 2.73 -9.10 28.07
C ASN A 265 2.33 -8.34 26.79
N SER A 266 3.01 -8.64 25.70
CA SER A 266 2.78 -8.02 24.39
C SER A 266 1.91 -8.90 23.49
N GLN A 267 0.96 -8.28 22.79
CA GLN A 267 0.10 -8.95 21.80
C GLN A 267 0.51 -8.62 20.35
N TRP A 268 1.33 -7.58 20.15
CA TRP A 268 1.71 -7.07 18.83
C TRP A 268 3.09 -6.42 18.90
N THR A 269 3.88 -6.53 17.83
CA THR A 269 5.20 -5.92 17.69
C THR A 269 5.41 -5.45 16.25
N PRO A 270 6.15 -4.35 15.98
CA PRO A 270 6.87 -3.49 16.93
C PRO A 270 6.01 -2.40 17.57
N ASN A 271 6.55 -1.72 18.58
CA ASN A 271 5.88 -0.63 19.32
C ASN A 271 6.81 0.57 19.49
N LEU A 272 6.22 1.76 19.59
CA LEU A 272 7.00 3.00 19.67
C LEU A 272 7.82 3.09 20.98
N ILE A 273 7.19 2.78 22.11
CA ILE A 273 7.81 2.76 23.43
C ILE A 273 7.42 1.45 24.13
N SER A 274 8.41 0.74 24.65
CA SER A 274 8.17 -0.43 25.49
C SER A 274 8.52 -0.12 26.93
N PHE A 275 7.96 -0.86 27.89
CA PHE A 275 8.27 -0.68 29.30
C PHE A 275 8.12 -1.98 30.09
N ASP A 276 8.80 -2.07 31.23
CA ASP A 276 8.51 -3.02 32.30
C ASP A 276 8.12 -2.27 33.59
N SER A 277 8.16 -2.94 34.74
CA SER A 277 7.85 -2.33 36.04
C SER A 277 8.80 -1.19 36.44
N ASP A 278 10.01 -1.14 35.89
CA ASP A 278 11.11 -0.32 36.39
C ASP A 278 11.72 0.59 35.31
N THR A 279 11.57 0.24 34.03
CA THR A 279 12.31 0.85 32.92
C THR A 279 11.43 1.15 31.71
N ILE A 280 11.69 2.29 31.07
CA ILE A 280 11.10 2.67 29.78
C ILE A 280 12.17 2.56 28.69
N TYR A 281 11.81 1.88 27.60
CA TYR A 281 12.64 1.65 26.44
C TYR A 281 12.10 2.41 25.23
N ARG A 282 12.97 3.24 24.63
CA ARG A 282 12.63 4.05 23.45
C ARG A 282 13.21 3.38 22.21
N SER A 283 12.36 3.10 21.22
CA SER A 283 12.80 2.50 19.96
C SER A 283 13.53 3.51 19.05
N ALA A 284 14.17 3.04 17.98
CA ALA A 284 14.68 3.92 16.94
C ALA A 284 13.54 4.75 16.31
N SER A 285 12.38 4.12 16.07
CA SER A 285 11.16 4.79 15.60
C SER A 285 10.71 5.90 16.54
N PHE A 286 10.84 5.74 17.87
CA PHE A 286 10.56 6.82 18.83
C PHE A 286 11.42 8.06 18.54
N TYR A 287 12.71 7.86 18.29
CA TYR A 287 13.60 8.98 18.00
C TYR A 287 13.30 9.61 16.65
N VAL A 288 12.92 8.82 15.63
CA VAL A 288 12.42 9.36 14.35
C VAL A 288 11.17 10.22 14.55
N GLN A 289 10.15 9.70 15.24
CA GLN A 289 8.92 10.45 15.55
C GLN A 289 9.23 11.73 16.33
N LYS A 290 10.12 11.66 17.33
CA LYS A 290 10.56 12.82 18.11
C LYS A 290 11.28 13.84 17.23
N MET A 291 12.26 13.42 16.43
CA MET A 291 13.04 14.29 15.55
C MET A 291 12.16 14.97 14.51
N PHE A 292 11.18 14.27 13.92
CA PHE A 292 10.26 14.88 12.96
C PHE A 292 9.29 15.86 13.62
N SER A 293 8.73 15.51 14.78
CA SER A 293 7.69 16.31 15.45
C SER A 293 8.23 17.62 16.04
N ILE A 294 9.40 17.61 16.68
CA ILE A 294 9.97 18.83 17.27
C ILE A 294 10.63 19.74 16.25
N ASN A 295 10.97 19.21 15.06
CA ASN A 295 11.58 19.97 13.97
C ASN A 295 10.57 20.19 12.83
N LYS A 296 9.33 20.57 13.13
CA LYS A 296 8.32 20.88 12.11
C LYS A 296 8.30 22.38 11.80
N GLY A 297 8.38 22.74 10.52
CA GLY A 297 8.05 24.08 10.03
C GLY A 297 6.54 24.28 9.89
N ASP A 298 6.15 25.52 9.63
CA ASP A 298 4.77 25.94 9.32
C ASP A 298 4.58 26.29 7.84
N GLU A 299 5.66 26.34 7.05
CA GLU A 299 5.66 26.50 5.60
C GLU A 299 6.40 25.32 4.94
N TYR A 300 5.79 24.65 3.96
CA TYR A 300 6.47 23.65 3.14
C TYR A 300 7.18 24.33 1.96
N LEU A 301 8.45 24.00 1.75
CA LEU A 301 9.25 24.54 0.65
C LEU A 301 9.43 23.49 -0.45
N PRO A 302 8.89 23.70 -1.66
CA PRO A 302 9.11 22.80 -2.77
C PRO A 302 10.60 22.66 -3.12
N SER A 303 11.04 21.44 -3.33
CA SER A 303 12.40 21.09 -3.78
C SER A 303 12.32 20.05 -4.91
N THR A 304 13.46 19.73 -5.52
CA THR A 304 13.58 18.55 -6.38
C THR A 304 12.99 17.32 -5.68
N LEU A 305 12.21 16.52 -6.42
CA LEU A 305 11.58 15.33 -5.87
C LEU A 305 12.59 14.19 -5.73
N PRO A 306 12.52 13.40 -4.63
CA PRO A 306 13.22 12.13 -4.55
C PRO A 306 12.82 11.18 -5.69
N THR A 307 13.75 10.34 -6.12
CA THR A 307 13.43 9.25 -7.05
C THR A 307 12.51 8.25 -6.35
N PRO A 308 11.32 7.90 -6.91
CA PRO A 308 10.37 7.01 -6.23
C PRO A 308 10.93 5.64 -5.84
N SER A 309 11.83 5.08 -6.66
CA SER A 309 12.53 3.81 -6.41
C SER A 309 13.93 4.00 -5.82
N GLY A 310 14.26 5.20 -5.34
CA GLY A 310 15.55 5.53 -4.75
C GLY A 310 15.66 5.13 -3.28
N ASN A 311 16.81 5.40 -2.68
CA ASN A 311 17.10 5.13 -1.27
C ASN A 311 17.26 6.40 -0.42
N LEU A 312 17.19 7.57 -1.04
CA LEU A 312 17.39 8.88 -0.41
C LEU A 312 16.13 9.70 -0.58
N PHE A 313 15.51 10.10 0.53
CA PHE A 313 14.27 10.86 0.55
C PHE A 313 14.42 12.07 1.45
N TRP A 314 13.77 13.18 1.10
CA TRP A 314 13.82 14.41 1.88
C TRP A 314 12.51 15.21 1.84
N SER A 315 12.33 16.04 2.86
CA SER A 315 11.34 17.11 2.94
C SER A 315 12.03 18.39 3.41
N VAL A 316 11.53 19.54 2.94
CA VAL A 316 12.06 20.85 3.32
C VAL A 316 10.91 21.70 3.85
N THR A 317 11.06 22.19 5.07
CA THR A 317 10.10 23.11 5.69
C THR A 317 10.83 24.33 6.21
N ARG A 318 10.08 25.41 6.42
CA ARG A 318 10.54 26.63 7.07
C ARG A 318 9.69 26.89 8.30
N ARG A 319 10.34 27.32 9.37
CA ARG A 319 9.67 27.93 10.52
C ARG A 319 9.66 29.44 10.32
N THR A 320 8.51 30.01 9.96
CA THR A 320 8.38 31.42 9.60
C THR A 320 8.74 32.36 10.76
N SER A 321 8.49 31.97 12.01
CA SER A 321 8.79 32.77 13.20
C SER A 321 10.28 33.03 13.41
N THR A 322 11.16 32.13 12.96
CA THR A 322 12.62 32.24 13.11
C THR A 322 13.37 32.28 11.78
N ASN A 323 12.65 32.15 10.66
CA ASN A 323 13.21 31.90 9.33
C ASN A 323 14.16 30.69 9.27
N GLU A 324 14.04 29.74 10.19
CA GLU A 324 14.87 28.52 10.17
C GLU A 324 14.37 27.60 9.06
N ILE A 325 15.28 27.17 8.19
CA ILE A 325 15.02 26.11 7.21
C ILE A 325 15.39 24.77 7.84
N ILE A 326 14.47 23.82 7.73
CA ILE A 326 14.61 22.48 8.29
C ILE A 326 14.51 21.49 7.13
N ILE A 327 15.63 20.80 6.88
CA ILE A 327 15.71 19.74 5.88
C ILE A 327 15.74 18.41 6.62
N LYS A 328 14.74 17.57 6.40
CA LYS A 328 14.69 16.21 6.95
C LYS A 328 15.04 15.24 5.85
N ALA A 329 16.04 14.40 6.06
CA ALA A 329 16.49 13.44 5.06
C ALA A 329 16.65 12.03 5.65
N SER A 330 16.25 11.03 4.88
CA SER A 330 16.39 9.60 5.20
C SER A 330 17.20 8.90 4.12
N LEU A 331 18.19 8.10 4.53
CA LEU A 331 19.02 7.28 3.64
C LEU A 331 18.95 5.80 4.03
N SER A 332 18.33 4.97 3.19
CA SER A 332 18.07 3.54 3.44
C SER A 332 19.07 2.57 2.78
N ILE A 333 20.22 3.04 2.32
CA ILE A 333 21.22 2.16 1.68
C ILE A 333 21.77 1.14 2.68
N VAL A 334 21.57 -0.14 2.36
CA VAL A 334 22.23 -1.28 3.00
C VAL A 334 23.00 -2.00 1.91
N SER A 335 24.32 -1.88 1.87
CA SER A 335 25.09 -2.67 0.91
C SER A 335 26.42 -3.11 1.50
N ASN A 336 26.80 -4.33 1.12
CA ASN A 336 27.99 -5.00 1.60
C ASN A 336 29.23 -4.57 0.80
N ASN A 337 29.11 -3.67 -0.19
CA ASN A 337 30.23 -3.30 -1.09
C ASN A 337 30.09 -2.03 -1.98
N ALA A 338 29.18 -1.08 -1.72
CA ALA A 338 29.19 0.24 -2.40
C ALA A 338 28.48 1.37 -1.61
N ALA A 339 29.07 2.56 -1.66
CA ALA A 339 28.67 3.86 -1.07
C ALA A 339 27.84 3.77 0.23
N THR A 340 28.54 3.81 1.38
CA THR A 340 27.96 3.93 2.72
C THR A 340 27.42 5.34 3.03
N THR A 341 27.34 6.22 2.03
CA THR A 341 26.89 7.60 2.18
C THR A 341 26.19 8.07 0.92
N ALA A 342 25.38 9.12 1.02
CA ALA A 342 24.82 9.81 -0.13
C ALA A 342 24.92 11.33 0.04
N ASP A 343 25.27 12.02 -1.04
CA ASP A 343 25.37 13.47 -1.04
C ASP A 343 24.02 14.13 -1.31
N LEU A 344 23.69 15.09 -0.45
CA LEU A 344 22.60 16.03 -0.61
C LEU A 344 23.17 17.39 -0.96
N SER A 345 22.60 18.04 -1.97
CA SER A 345 22.95 19.39 -2.36
C SER A 345 21.68 20.23 -2.50
N PHE A 346 21.63 21.32 -1.77
CA PHE A 346 20.53 22.28 -1.81
C PHE A 346 21.07 23.64 -2.22
N ILE A 347 20.36 24.30 -3.13
CA ILE A 347 20.61 25.68 -3.52
C ILE A 347 19.44 26.48 -2.99
N LEU A 348 19.69 27.30 -1.98
CA LEU A 348 18.66 28.12 -1.37
C LEU A 348 18.44 29.38 -2.23
N PRO A 349 17.22 29.96 -2.25
CA PRO A 349 16.98 31.22 -2.94
C PRO A 349 17.76 32.38 -2.29
N PRO A 350 18.26 33.37 -3.05
CA PRO A 350 19.00 34.52 -2.49
C PRO A 350 18.21 35.34 -1.45
N SER A 351 16.88 35.21 -1.44
CA SER A 351 16.00 35.83 -0.45
C SER A 351 16.08 35.20 0.94
N VAL A 352 16.71 34.03 1.06
CA VAL A 352 16.93 33.33 2.34
C VAL A 352 18.34 33.63 2.81
N ALA A 353 18.49 34.50 3.80
CA ALA A 353 19.75 34.68 4.51
C ALA A 353 20.02 33.45 5.40
N VAL A 354 21.20 32.86 5.33
CA VAL A 354 21.55 31.64 6.07
C VAL A 354 22.92 31.76 6.69
N ALA A 355 23.03 31.36 7.95
CA ALA A 355 24.30 31.34 8.66
C ALA A 355 25.33 30.41 7.97
N ASN A 356 26.61 30.72 8.19
CA ASN A 356 27.73 29.92 7.66
C ASN A 356 27.86 28.51 8.28
N VAL A 357 27.05 28.22 9.31
CA VAL A 357 27.00 26.92 9.98
C VAL A 357 25.56 26.49 10.23
N ALA A 358 25.31 25.19 10.18
CA ALA A 358 24.05 24.58 10.52
C ALA A 358 24.25 23.48 11.57
N ALA A 359 23.19 23.17 12.32
CA ALA A 359 23.17 22.01 13.20
C ALA A 359 22.56 20.82 12.44
N ALA A 360 23.17 19.65 12.55
CA ALA A 360 22.66 18.40 12.02
C ALA A 360 22.40 17.41 13.15
N ASP A 361 21.12 17.09 13.40
CA ASP A 361 20.75 16.00 14.31
C ASP A 361 20.71 14.70 13.49
N ILE A 362 21.52 13.73 13.89
CA ILE A 362 21.74 12.49 13.13
C ILE A 362 21.36 11.29 13.99
N LEU A 363 20.53 10.42 13.44
CA LEU A 363 20.23 9.09 13.96
C LEU A 363 20.79 8.05 12.99
N THR A 364 21.80 7.27 13.39
CA THR A 364 22.46 6.24 12.58
C THR A 364 23.10 5.15 13.45
N GLY A 365 23.50 4.00 12.89
CA GLY A 365 24.24 2.92 13.58
C GLY A 365 24.74 1.82 12.60
N PRO A 366 25.78 1.00 12.92
CA PRO A 366 26.15 0.51 14.27
C PRO A 366 27.65 0.55 14.66
N ALA A 367 27.96 0.88 15.93
CA ALA A 367 29.25 0.55 16.58
C ALA A 367 29.08 0.46 18.11
N THR A 368 28.87 -0.76 18.61
CA THR A 368 29.13 -1.27 19.98
C THR A 368 29.31 -0.29 21.18
N PRO A 369 28.56 -0.45 22.31
CA PRO A 369 27.32 -1.20 22.45
C PRO A 369 26.13 -0.40 23.01
N ASN A 370 24.97 -0.68 22.38
CA ASN A 370 23.62 -0.79 22.96
C ASN A 370 22.63 0.38 22.90
N LEU A 371 22.89 1.48 22.17
CA LEU A 371 21.88 2.54 22.07
C LEU A 371 21.90 3.31 20.73
N ILE A 372 20.83 3.19 19.94
CA ILE A 372 20.56 4.09 18.81
C ILE A 372 19.89 5.34 19.39
N ILE A 373 20.69 6.39 19.57
CA ILE A 373 20.24 7.70 20.01
C ILE A 373 20.71 8.77 19.05
N PRO A 374 19.92 9.83 18.83
CA PRO A 374 20.35 10.92 18.00
C PRO A 374 21.47 11.72 18.67
N TYR A 375 22.41 12.20 17.87
CA TYR A 375 23.45 13.14 18.29
C TYR A 375 23.48 14.33 17.34
N THR A 376 24.00 15.47 17.82
CA THR A 376 24.07 16.71 17.03
C THR A 376 25.51 17.02 16.66
N ILE A 377 25.74 17.39 15.41
CA ILE A 377 27.01 17.96 14.93
C ILE A 377 26.78 19.35 14.33
N THR A 378 27.85 20.14 14.22
CA THR A 378 27.86 21.39 13.45
C THR A 378 28.46 21.11 12.08
N ILE A 379 27.80 21.59 11.02
CA ILE A 379 28.24 21.43 9.63
C ILE A 379 28.34 22.80 8.94
N PRO A 380 29.21 22.94 7.92
CA PRO A 380 29.23 24.14 7.08
C PRO A 380 27.88 24.37 6.42
N ALA A 381 27.46 25.63 6.32
CA ALA A 381 26.24 26.03 5.63
C ALA A 381 26.45 27.33 4.84
N GLY A 382 25.46 27.64 4.01
CA GLY A 382 25.47 28.81 3.13
C GLY A 382 24.42 28.68 2.04
N GLN A 383 24.49 29.58 1.06
CA GLN A 383 23.54 29.62 -0.06
C GLN A 383 23.52 28.32 -0.87
N VAL A 384 24.69 27.70 -1.03
CA VAL A 384 24.85 26.34 -1.54
C VAL A 384 25.22 25.47 -0.36
N PHE A 385 24.30 24.58 0.01
CA PHE A 385 24.43 23.71 1.16
C PHE A 385 24.65 22.28 0.69
N LYS A 386 25.74 21.66 1.16
CA LYS A 386 26.10 20.28 0.84
C LYS A 386 26.21 19.46 2.12
N TYR A 387 25.66 18.26 2.11
CA TYR A 387 25.70 17.35 3.24
C TYR A 387 25.82 15.91 2.77
N THR A 388 26.74 15.15 3.36
CA THR A 388 26.94 13.73 3.07
C THR A 388 26.24 12.91 4.15
N ALA A 389 25.07 12.37 3.83
CA ALA A 389 24.27 11.56 4.75
C ALA A 389 24.89 10.18 4.96
N PRO A 390 25.08 9.70 6.21
CA PRO A 390 25.53 8.34 6.48
C PRO A 390 24.51 7.29 6.04
N ALA A 391 24.95 6.07 5.71
CA ALA A 391 24.05 4.95 5.46
C ALA A 391 23.17 4.66 6.68
N LEU A 392 21.98 4.12 6.43
CA LEU A 392 20.99 3.81 7.46
C LEU A 392 20.83 4.96 8.46
N SER A 393 20.51 6.15 7.94
CA SER A 393 20.41 7.34 8.77
C SER A 393 19.16 8.18 8.53
N VAL A 394 18.80 8.90 9.58
CA VAL A 394 17.83 10.00 9.56
C VAL A 394 18.54 11.26 10.02
N ASN A 395 18.45 12.32 9.22
CA ASN A 395 19.22 13.55 9.39
C ASN A 395 18.26 14.74 9.40
N ILE A 396 18.34 15.58 10.42
CA ILE A 396 17.61 16.86 10.50
C ILE A 396 18.63 17.99 10.45
N LEU A 397 18.66 18.68 9.32
CA LEU A 397 19.59 19.77 9.06
C LEU A 397 18.85 21.09 9.30
N LYS A 398 19.33 21.86 10.28
CA LYS A 398 18.70 23.10 10.77
C LYS A 398 19.57 24.29 10.38
N LEU A 399 19.10 25.03 9.39
CA LEU A 399 19.77 26.17 8.80
C LEU A 399 19.10 27.44 9.34
N SER A 400 19.73 28.07 10.33
CA SER A 400 19.25 29.31 10.92
C SER A 400 19.46 30.50 9.98
N ALA A 401 18.54 31.46 10.04
CA ALA A 401 18.75 32.74 9.39
C ALA A 401 19.93 33.50 10.02
N GLU A 402 20.70 34.23 9.21
CA GLU A 402 21.73 35.11 9.75
C GLU A 402 21.11 36.13 10.71
N ARG A 403 21.69 36.30 11.90
CA ARG A 403 21.44 37.51 12.68
C ARG A 403 21.99 38.67 11.87
N ARG A 404 21.11 39.54 11.37
CA ARG A 404 21.54 40.85 10.89
C ARG A 404 22.19 41.56 12.08
N ALA A 405 23.47 41.91 11.91
CA ALA A 405 24.24 42.70 12.86
C ALA A 405 23.68 44.13 12.95
#